data_AF-A0A6G3XLN8-F1
#
_entry.id   AF-A0A6G3XLN8-F1
#
_cell.length_a   1.000
_cell.length_b   1.000
_cell.length_c   1.000
_cell.angle_alpha   90.00
_cell.angle_beta   90.00
_cell.angle_gamma   90.00
#
_symmetry.space_group_name_H-M   'P 1'
#
loop_
_entity.id
_entity.type
_entity.pdbx_description
1 polymer ?
#
loop_
_entity_poly.entity_id
_entity_poly.type
_entity_poly.pdbx_seq_one_letter_code
_entity_poly.pdbx_strand_id
1 'polypeptide(L)'
;ELSIALLGGCFLLAVGVSTAVARTLTQPLAVLRIGAARLAEDPDSAEPVRYTGRNDEFAQVVRSMNSLHGKLAGLHQDLGGRVESLTDERSKLITGREALVAQRAELQKDATELATQLEQLRNTVNHTFVNLSLRTLGLVERQLGVIEGLEEREQDPERLATLFKLDHMATVMRRHSENMLVLAGAEHGHGHAGPIPLVDVARAAVSEIERYERVTIQSLPPHAQIAGFAADDLSHLLAE
;
A
#
# COMPACT_ATOMS: atom_id res chain seq x y z
N GLU A 1 -35.00 51.40 -92.78
CA GLU A 1 -34.40 52.25 -91.73
C GLU A 1 -34.89 51.90 -90.33
N LEU A 2 -36.21 51.83 -90.10
CA LEU A 2 -36.79 51.46 -88.79
C LEU A 2 -36.35 50.07 -88.25
N SER A 3 -36.21 49.07 -89.13
CA SER A 3 -35.81 47.71 -88.76
C SER A 3 -34.35 47.59 -88.31
N ILE A 4 -33.45 48.34 -88.93
CA ILE A 4 -32.02 48.37 -88.58
C ILE A 4 -31.81 49.09 -87.24
N ALA A 5 -32.54 50.18 -87.00
CA ALA A 5 -32.54 50.88 -85.72
C ALA A 5 -33.08 50.00 -84.58
N LEU A 6 -34.13 49.21 -84.83
CA LEU A 6 -34.72 48.28 -83.86
C LEU A 6 -33.76 47.13 -83.53
N LEU A 7 -33.09 46.54 -84.53
CA LEU A 7 -32.04 45.54 -84.35
C LEU A 7 -30.84 46.08 -83.54
N GLY A 8 -30.39 47.30 -83.84
CA GLY A 8 -29.33 47.98 -83.07
C GLY A 8 -29.72 48.24 -81.61
N GLY A 9 -30.97 48.65 -81.37
CA GLY A 9 -31.52 48.82 -80.03
C GLY A 9 -31.60 47.52 -79.24
N CYS A 10 -32.07 46.43 -79.87
CA CYS A 10 -32.09 45.10 -79.26
C CYS A 10 -30.70 44.57 -78.92
N PHE A 11 -29.71 44.81 -79.79
CA PHE A 11 -28.32 44.41 -79.54
C PHE A 11 -27.72 45.16 -78.33
N LEU A 12 -27.91 46.48 -78.25
CA LEU A 12 -27.44 47.27 -77.10
C LEU A 12 -28.12 46.86 -75.78
N LEU A 13 -29.42 46.52 -75.82
CA LEU A 13 -30.12 45.98 -74.66
C LEU A 13 -29.57 44.61 -74.25
N ALA A 14 -29.32 43.71 -75.21
CA ALA A 14 -28.75 42.40 -74.92
C ALA A 14 -27.35 42.51 -74.31
N VAL A 15 -26.50 43.39 -74.84
CA VAL A 15 -25.17 43.69 -74.28
C VAL A 15 -25.30 44.31 -72.89
N GLY A 16 -26.22 45.25 -72.70
CA GLY A 16 -26.48 45.88 -71.40
C GLY A 16 -26.92 44.88 -70.34
N VAL A 17 -27.88 44.01 -70.65
CA VAL A 17 -28.37 42.95 -69.77
C VAL A 17 -27.27 41.92 -69.47
N SER A 18 -26.50 41.50 -70.48
CA SER A 18 -25.40 40.55 -70.30
C SER A 18 -24.31 41.11 -69.40
N THR A 19 -23.97 42.39 -69.58
CA THR A 19 -22.99 43.10 -68.73
C THR A 19 -23.52 43.27 -67.30
N ALA A 20 -24.82 43.55 -67.15
CA ALA A 20 -25.46 43.64 -65.85
C ALA A 20 -25.47 42.30 -65.11
N VAL A 21 -25.84 41.20 -65.78
CA VAL A 21 -25.81 39.84 -65.22
C VAL A 21 -24.38 39.42 -64.87
N ALA A 22 -23.41 39.70 -65.73
CA ALA A 22 -22.00 39.41 -65.45
C ALA A 22 -21.49 40.13 -64.19
N ARG A 23 -21.85 41.41 -64.02
CA ARG A 23 -21.45 42.22 -62.86
C ARG A 23 -22.20 41.89 -61.58
N THR A 24 -23.48 41.51 -61.67
CA THR A 24 -24.35 41.32 -60.48
C THR A 24 -24.47 39.87 -60.03
N LEU A 25 -24.13 38.88 -60.87
CA LEU A 25 -24.27 37.45 -60.56
C LEU A 25 -23.01 36.65 -60.86
N THR A 26 -22.51 36.70 -62.09
CA THR A 26 -21.41 35.80 -62.52
C THR A 26 -20.10 36.10 -61.81
N GLN A 27 -19.73 37.37 -61.68
CA GLN A 27 -18.49 37.78 -61.02
C GLN A 27 -18.51 37.50 -59.50
N PRO A 28 -19.57 37.86 -58.72
CA PRO A 28 -19.68 37.46 -57.32
C PRO A 28 -19.65 35.94 -57.09
N LEU A 29 -20.34 35.16 -57.93
CA LEU A 29 -20.33 33.69 -57.85
C LEU A 29 -18.95 33.09 -58.12
N ALA A 30 -18.20 33.65 -59.08
CA ALA A 30 -16.83 33.23 -59.34
C ALA A 30 -15.92 33.50 -58.14
N VAL A 31 -16.06 34.66 -57.48
CA VAL A 31 -15.33 35.00 -56.25
C VAL A 31 -15.65 34.02 -55.13
N LEU A 32 -16.93 33.69 -54.91
CA LEU A 32 -17.33 32.70 -53.91
C LEU A 32 -16.80 31.30 -54.22
N ARG A 33 -16.91 30.84 -55.47
CA ARG A 33 -16.42 29.52 -55.87
C ARG A 33 -14.92 29.36 -55.66
N ILE A 34 -14.14 30.33 -56.15
CA ILE A 34 -12.67 30.30 -56.05
C ILE A 34 -12.24 30.51 -54.60
N GLY A 35 -12.90 31.42 -53.88
CA GLY A 35 -12.63 31.69 -52.48
C GLY A 35 -12.93 30.49 -51.57
N ALA A 36 -14.10 29.88 -51.71
CA ALA A 36 -14.49 28.70 -50.94
C ALA A 36 -13.58 27.50 -51.23
N ALA A 37 -13.22 27.26 -52.51
CA ALA A 37 -12.29 26.20 -52.87
C ALA A 37 -10.92 26.40 -52.21
N ARG A 38 -10.42 27.63 -52.19
CA ARG A 38 -9.14 27.97 -51.53
C ARG A 38 -9.19 27.77 -50.02
N LEU A 39 -10.24 28.26 -49.36
CA LEU A 39 -10.41 28.08 -47.90
C LEU A 39 -10.58 26.61 -47.52
N ALA A 40 -11.09 25.77 -48.42
CA ALA A 40 -11.22 24.33 -48.20
C ALA A 40 -9.89 23.58 -48.43
N GLU A 41 -9.07 24.05 -49.36
CA GLU A 41 -7.75 23.46 -49.66
C GLU A 41 -6.73 23.77 -48.55
N ASP A 42 -6.80 24.97 -47.97
CA ASP A 42 -5.96 25.40 -46.86
C ASP A 42 -6.82 26.03 -45.74
N PRO A 43 -7.42 25.21 -44.87
CA PRO A 43 -8.30 25.67 -43.80
C PRO A 43 -7.60 26.49 -42.71
N ASP A 44 -6.27 26.44 -42.65
CA ASP A 44 -5.50 26.98 -41.52
C ASP A 44 -4.80 28.30 -41.88
N SER A 45 -4.30 28.45 -43.12
CA SER A 45 -3.55 29.63 -43.55
C SER A 45 -4.09 30.40 -44.74
N ALA A 46 -5.22 29.97 -45.34
CA ALA A 46 -5.78 30.70 -46.48
C ALA A 46 -6.24 32.12 -46.10
N GLU A 47 -5.92 33.09 -46.96
CA GLU A 47 -6.37 34.47 -46.74
C GLU A 47 -7.91 34.61 -46.85
N PRO A 48 -8.53 35.52 -46.07
CA PRO A 48 -9.95 35.82 -46.19
C PRO A 48 -10.34 36.25 -47.61
N VAL A 49 -11.49 35.77 -48.06
CA VAL A 49 -12.01 36.10 -49.40
C VAL A 49 -12.41 37.57 -49.44
N ARG A 50 -11.84 38.32 -50.39
CA ARG A 50 -12.12 39.74 -50.58
C ARG A 50 -13.19 39.94 -51.65
N TYR A 51 -14.14 40.83 -51.39
CA TYR A 51 -15.20 41.21 -52.32
C TYR A 51 -15.30 42.73 -52.41
N THR A 52 -15.14 43.28 -53.60
CA THR A 52 -15.11 44.73 -53.89
C THR A 52 -16.41 45.24 -54.55
N GLY A 53 -17.45 44.42 -54.58
CA GLY A 53 -18.74 44.74 -55.17
C GLY A 53 -19.68 45.53 -54.25
N ARG A 54 -20.96 45.60 -54.63
CA ARG A 54 -22.00 46.27 -53.84
C ARG A 54 -22.23 45.51 -52.52
N ASN A 55 -22.61 46.20 -51.46
CA ASN A 55 -22.99 45.55 -50.20
C ASN A 55 -24.36 44.87 -50.32
N ASP A 56 -24.39 43.67 -50.88
CA ASP A 56 -25.57 42.85 -51.14
C ASP A 56 -25.43 41.45 -50.51
N GLU A 57 -26.33 40.53 -50.89
CA GLU A 57 -26.35 39.15 -50.38
C GLU A 57 -25.01 38.42 -50.60
N PHE A 58 -24.31 38.70 -51.70
CA PHE A 58 -22.99 38.09 -51.94
C PHE A 58 -21.94 38.62 -50.97
N ALA A 59 -21.95 39.92 -50.67
CA ALA A 59 -21.11 40.49 -49.61
C ALA A 59 -21.40 39.86 -48.24
N GLN A 60 -22.68 39.54 -47.94
CA GLN A 60 -23.05 38.86 -46.71
C GLN A 60 -22.53 37.42 -46.65
N VAL A 61 -22.67 36.64 -47.73
CA VAL A 61 -22.15 35.27 -47.80
C VAL A 61 -20.63 35.25 -47.64
N VAL A 62 -19.91 36.17 -48.28
CA VAL A 62 -18.44 36.31 -48.12
C VAL A 62 -18.08 36.60 -46.66
N ARG A 63 -18.80 37.50 -45.97
CA ARG A 63 -18.57 37.77 -44.53
C ARG A 63 -18.82 36.54 -43.66
N SER A 64 -19.94 35.84 -43.87
CA SER A 64 -20.26 34.63 -43.11
C SER A 64 -19.24 33.51 -43.32
N MET A 65 -18.78 33.32 -44.56
CA MET A 65 -17.75 32.35 -44.92
C MET A 65 -16.40 32.68 -44.26
N ASN A 66 -15.97 33.94 -44.33
CA ASN A 66 -14.74 34.39 -43.65
C ASN A 66 -14.85 34.25 -42.12
N SER A 67 -16.02 34.54 -41.54
CA SER A 67 -16.26 34.35 -40.10
C SER A 67 -16.21 32.87 -39.71
N LEU A 68 -16.79 31.98 -40.51
CA LEU A 68 -16.76 30.54 -40.28
C LEU A 68 -15.32 30.00 -40.37
N HIS A 69 -14.58 30.37 -41.41
CA HIS A 69 -13.18 29.99 -41.55
C HIS A 69 -12.33 30.46 -40.37
N GLY A 70 -12.47 31.73 -39.95
CA GLY A 70 -11.75 32.24 -38.78
C GLY A 70 -12.09 31.50 -37.49
N LYS A 71 -13.35 31.10 -37.29
CA LYS A 71 -13.76 30.26 -36.14
C LYS A 71 -13.18 28.85 -36.22
N LEU A 72 -13.16 28.25 -37.41
CA LEU A 72 -12.62 26.90 -37.62
C LEU A 72 -11.11 26.86 -37.39
N ALA A 73 -10.37 27.82 -37.94
CA ALA A 73 -8.93 27.96 -37.73
C ALA A 73 -8.60 28.18 -36.25
N GLY A 74 -9.35 29.05 -35.56
CA GLY A 74 -9.17 29.25 -34.10
C GLY A 74 -9.43 27.98 -33.29
N LEU A 75 -10.49 27.23 -33.62
CA LEU A 75 -10.79 25.96 -32.96
C LEU A 75 -9.72 24.88 -33.23
N HIS A 76 -9.18 24.82 -34.44
CA HIS A 76 -8.10 23.91 -34.78
C HIS A 76 -6.81 24.24 -34.01
N GLN A 77 -6.47 25.52 -33.92
CA GLN A 77 -5.33 25.99 -33.11
C GLN A 77 -5.49 25.64 -31.62
N ASP A 78 -6.68 25.89 -31.05
CA ASP A 78 -6.98 25.56 -29.65
C ASP A 78 -6.91 24.05 -29.38
N LEU A 79 -7.45 23.23 -30.30
CA LEU A 79 -7.36 21.77 -30.20
C LEU A 79 -5.92 21.29 -30.33
N GLY A 80 -5.15 21.84 -31.26
CA GLY A 80 -3.73 21.53 -31.43
C GLY A 80 -2.92 21.80 -30.17
N GLY A 81 -3.07 22.99 -29.59
CA GLY A 81 -2.40 23.34 -28.34
C GLY A 81 -2.82 22.46 -27.15
N ARG A 82 -4.10 22.05 -27.09
CA ARG A 82 -4.58 21.14 -26.04
C ARG A 82 -4.07 19.71 -26.22
N VAL A 83 -3.98 19.22 -27.46
CA VAL A 83 -3.37 17.92 -27.76
C VAL A 83 -1.90 17.91 -27.36
N GLU A 84 -1.14 18.94 -27.74
CA GLU A 84 0.28 19.07 -27.38
C GLU A 84 0.47 19.09 -25.85
N SER A 85 -0.30 19.90 -25.14
CA SER A 85 -0.26 19.96 -23.67
C SER A 85 -0.60 18.61 -23.03
N LEU A 86 -1.62 17.89 -23.54
CA LEU A 86 -1.99 16.58 -23.00
C LEU A 86 -0.92 15.53 -23.31
N THR A 87 -0.28 15.59 -24.47
CA THR A 87 0.83 14.68 -24.80
C THR A 87 2.03 14.91 -23.90
N ASP A 88 2.33 16.16 -23.56
CA ASP A 88 3.40 16.53 -22.62
C ASP A 88 3.09 16.07 -21.19
N GLU A 89 1.87 16.30 -20.71
CA GLU A 89 1.44 15.84 -19.39
C GLU A 89 1.49 14.32 -19.29
N ARG A 90 0.97 13.62 -20.31
CA ARG A 90 1.03 12.16 -20.38
C ARG A 90 2.47 11.64 -20.39
N SER A 91 3.38 12.30 -21.10
CA SER A 91 4.81 11.95 -21.11
C SER A 91 5.42 12.08 -19.70
N LYS A 92 5.16 13.18 -19.00
CA LYS A 92 5.62 13.40 -17.62
C LYS A 92 5.06 12.37 -16.65
N LEU A 93 3.78 12.01 -16.79
CA LEU A 93 3.14 10.98 -15.96
C LEU A 93 3.74 9.59 -16.20
N ILE A 94 4.10 9.25 -17.43
CA ILE A 94 4.77 7.98 -17.74
C ILE A 94 6.13 7.92 -17.05
N THR A 95 6.96 8.95 -17.20
CA THR A 95 8.29 9.02 -16.55
C THR A 95 8.16 8.99 -15.02
N GLY A 96 7.21 9.74 -14.46
CA GLY A 96 6.95 9.72 -13.01
C GLY A 96 6.51 8.36 -12.51
N ARG A 97 5.64 7.67 -13.27
CA ARG A 97 5.21 6.30 -12.94
C ARG A 97 6.37 5.31 -13.01
N GLU A 98 7.24 5.40 -14.01
CA GLU A 98 8.41 4.53 -14.13
C GLU A 98 9.37 4.71 -12.96
N ALA A 99 9.62 5.95 -12.53
CA ALA A 99 10.41 6.25 -11.35
C ALA A 99 9.80 5.65 -10.07
N LEU A 100 8.48 5.76 -9.89
CA LEU A 100 7.79 5.16 -8.74
C LEU A 100 7.84 3.63 -8.75
N VAL A 101 7.73 3.01 -9.93
CA VAL A 101 7.86 1.54 -10.07
C VAL A 101 9.27 1.09 -9.69
N ALA A 102 10.31 1.80 -10.15
CA ALA A 102 11.69 1.52 -9.78
C ALA A 102 11.93 1.69 -8.27
N GLN A 103 11.44 2.78 -7.67
CA GLN A 103 11.55 3.01 -6.23
C GLN A 103 10.82 1.94 -5.42
N ARG A 104 9.62 1.54 -5.85
CA ARG A 104 8.87 0.45 -5.19
C ARG A 104 9.62 -0.87 -5.27
N ALA A 105 10.24 -1.19 -6.40
CA ALA A 105 11.02 -2.41 -6.56
C ALA A 105 12.22 -2.45 -5.61
N GLU A 106 12.94 -1.32 -5.45
CA GLU A 106 14.05 -1.23 -4.51
C GLU A 106 13.58 -1.37 -3.06
N LEU A 107 12.54 -0.63 -2.66
CA LEU A 107 11.97 -0.75 -1.31
C LEU A 107 11.46 -2.16 -1.00
N GLN A 108 10.90 -2.85 -2.00
CA GLN A 108 10.46 -4.23 -1.83
C GLN A 108 11.64 -5.18 -1.63
N LYS A 109 12.72 -5.00 -2.39
CA LYS A 109 13.96 -5.76 -2.21
C LYS A 109 14.55 -5.55 -0.82
N ASP A 110 14.69 -4.29 -0.39
CA ASP A 110 15.20 -3.94 0.95
C ASP A 110 14.32 -4.54 2.05
N ALA A 111 12.99 -4.46 1.91
CA ALA A 111 12.06 -5.05 2.86
C ALA A 111 12.22 -6.58 2.95
N THR A 112 12.42 -7.26 1.82
CA THR A 112 12.66 -8.71 1.83
C THR A 112 14.00 -9.10 2.44
N GLU A 113 15.04 -8.30 2.21
CA GLU A 113 16.36 -8.53 2.82
C GLU A 113 16.31 -8.33 4.33
N LEU A 114 15.72 -7.22 4.79
CA LEU A 114 15.54 -6.93 6.21
C LEU A 114 14.67 -7.98 6.92
N ALA A 115 13.58 -8.43 6.28
CA ALA A 115 12.76 -9.51 6.82
C ALA A 115 13.55 -10.80 6.99
N THR A 116 14.42 -11.14 6.03
CA THR A 116 15.28 -12.31 6.10
C THR A 116 16.32 -12.19 7.22
N GLN A 117 16.95 -11.02 7.36
CA GLN A 117 17.91 -10.75 8.45
C GLN A 117 17.24 -10.82 9.83
N LEU A 118 16.04 -10.25 9.97
CA LEU A 118 15.24 -10.33 11.20
C LEU A 118 14.90 -11.77 11.56
N GLU A 119 14.50 -12.58 10.59
CA GLU A 119 14.20 -13.99 10.84
C GLU A 119 15.45 -14.77 11.27
N GLN A 120 16.60 -14.54 10.63
CA GLN A 120 17.87 -15.13 11.04
C GLN A 120 18.29 -14.73 12.45
N LEU A 121 18.13 -13.45 12.79
CA LEU A 121 18.43 -12.95 14.13
C LEU A 121 17.50 -13.57 15.17
N ARG A 122 16.19 -13.61 14.89
CA ARG A 122 15.19 -14.24 15.78
C ARG A 122 15.51 -15.71 16.03
N ASN A 123 15.87 -16.46 14.98
CA ASN A 123 16.24 -17.87 15.11
C ASN A 123 17.53 -18.05 15.92
N THR A 124 18.53 -17.19 15.71
CA THR A 124 19.77 -17.21 16.49
C THR A 124 19.49 -16.94 17.97
N VAL A 125 18.70 -15.91 18.26
CA VAL A 125 18.30 -15.52 19.61
C VAL A 125 17.52 -16.64 20.29
N ASN A 126 16.50 -17.20 19.63
CA ASN A 126 15.73 -18.33 20.15
C ASN A 126 16.63 -19.53 20.46
N HIS A 127 17.52 -19.91 19.54
CA HIS A 127 18.45 -21.01 19.76
C HIS A 127 19.39 -20.76 20.95
N THR A 128 19.89 -19.52 21.12
CA THR A 128 20.72 -19.19 22.28
C THR A 128 19.95 -19.26 23.60
N PHE A 129 18.69 -18.80 23.63
CA PHE A 129 17.84 -18.92 24.82
C PHE A 129 17.54 -20.38 25.17
N VAL A 130 17.20 -21.21 24.18
CA VAL A 130 17.00 -22.65 24.42
C VAL A 130 18.26 -23.29 24.98
N ASN A 131 19.42 -23.02 24.37
CA ASN A 131 20.68 -23.62 24.81
C ASN A 131 21.08 -23.16 26.22
N LEU A 132 20.94 -21.88 26.52
CA LEU A 132 21.25 -21.32 27.84
C LEU A 132 20.32 -21.90 28.89
N SER A 133 19.02 -21.95 28.62
CA SER A 133 18.02 -22.43 29.58
C SER A 133 18.22 -23.91 29.89
N LEU A 134 18.49 -24.77 28.90
CA LEU A 134 18.80 -26.19 29.13
C LEU A 134 20.09 -26.40 29.95
N ARG A 135 21.12 -25.57 29.70
CA ARG A 135 22.36 -25.62 30.48
C ARG A 135 22.15 -25.19 31.93
N THR A 136 21.39 -24.12 32.14
CA THR A 136 21.02 -23.64 33.47
C THR A 136 20.17 -24.67 34.19
N LEU A 137 19.19 -25.27 33.53
CA LEU A 137 18.36 -26.36 34.07
C LEU A 137 19.23 -27.51 34.59
N GLY A 138 20.14 -28.03 33.75
CA GLY A 138 21.04 -29.10 34.17
C GLY A 138 22.03 -28.71 35.29
N LEU A 139 22.37 -27.42 35.43
CA LEU A 139 23.18 -26.93 36.57
C LEU A 139 22.34 -26.87 37.85
N VAL A 140 21.11 -26.37 37.75
CA VAL A 140 20.18 -26.24 38.87
C VAL A 140 19.77 -27.63 39.40
N GLU A 141 19.48 -28.59 38.52
CA GLU A 141 19.19 -29.97 38.92
C GLU A 141 20.36 -30.60 39.71
N ARG A 142 21.60 -30.39 39.26
CA ARG A 142 22.79 -30.84 40.01
C ARG A 142 22.93 -30.11 41.34
N GLN A 143 22.59 -28.83 41.40
CA GLN A 143 22.62 -28.05 42.64
C GLN A 143 21.57 -28.54 43.64
N LEU A 144 20.34 -28.80 43.18
CA LEU A 144 19.26 -29.39 44.00
C LEU A 144 19.72 -30.71 44.60
N GLY A 145 20.28 -31.63 43.80
CA GLY A 145 20.77 -32.90 44.33
C GLY A 145 21.90 -32.77 45.38
N VAL A 146 22.72 -31.72 45.31
CA VAL A 146 23.71 -31.42 46.36
C VAL A 146 23.03 -30.88 47.62
N ILE A 147 22.05 -29.98 47.47
CA ILE A 147 21.29 -29.40 48.58
C ILE A 147 20.51 -30.50 49.31
N GLU A 148 19.78 -31.35 48.59
CA GLU A 148 19.07 -32.53 49.14
C GLU A 148 20.00 -33.40 49.98
N GLY A 149 21.20 -33.71 49.46
CA GLY A 149 22.19 -34.48 50.21
C GLY A 149 22.77 -33.77 51.44
N LEU A 150 22.78 -32.43 51.48
CA LEU A 150 23.15 -31.66 52.68
C LEU A 150 22.01 -31.65 53.70
N GLU A 151 20.77 -31.48 53.24
CA GLU A 151 19.56 -31.50 54.07
C GLU A 151 19.39 -32.82 54.81
N GLU A 152 19.57 -33.95 54.11
CA GLU A 152 19.48 -35.29 54.71
C GLU A 152 20.46 -35.53 55.87
N ARG A 153 21.59 -34.81 55.89
CA ARG A 153 22.68 -35.00 56.85
C ARG A 153 22.70 -33.94 57.96
N GLU A 154 21.92 -32.86 57.80
CA GLU A 154 21.91 -31.73 58.73
C GLU A 154 20.98 -32.01 59.91
N GLN A 155 21.48 -31.76 61.12
CA GLN A 155 20.74 -31.98 62.37
C GLN A 155 20.45 -30.68 63.11
N ASP A 156 21.16 -29.59 62.78
CA ASP A 156 20.94 -28.27 63.35
C ASP A 156 19.74 -27.60 62.66
N PRO A 157 18.63 -27.31 63.38
CA PRO A 157 17.43 -26.72 62.80
C PRO A 157 17.67 -25.37 62.10
N GLU A 158 18.59 -24.55 62.62
CA GLU A 158 18.88 -23.23 62.04
C GLU A 158 19.62 -23.35 60.70
N ARG A 159 20.51 -24.34 60.58
CA ARG A 159 21.21 -24.63 59.32
C ARG A 159 20.29 -25.29 58.31
N LEU A 160 19.44 -26.21 58.76
CA LEU A 160 18.43 -26.83 57.91
C LEU A 160 17.46 -25.79 57.34
N ALA A 161 17.02 -24.82 58.14
CA ALA A 161 16.22 -23.70 57.66
C ALA A 161 16.94 -22.84 56.59
N THR A 162 18.27 -22.76 56.66
CA THR A 162 19.07 -22.08 55.64
C THR A 162 19.16 -22.92 54.36
N LEU A 163 19.30 -24.24 54.46
CA LEU A 163 19.29 -25.15 53.31
C LEU A 163 17.96 -25.11 52.56
N PHE A 164 16.82 -25.11 53.27
CA PHE A 164 15.50 -24.96 52.64
C PHE A 164 15.35 -23.64 51.86
N LYS A 165 15.99 -22.55 52.32
CA LYS A 165 16.01 -21.29 51.55
C LYS A 165 16.83 -21.44 50.26
N LEU A 166 17.94 -22.16 50.30
CA LEU A 166 18.76 -22.44 49.11
C LEU A 166 18.04 -23.34 48.11
N ASP A 167 17.36 -24.39 48.60
CA ASP A 167 16.52 -25.27 47.81
C ASP A 167 15.42 -24.49 47.09
N HIS A 168 14.70 -23.64 47.83
CA HIS A 168 13.66 -22.79 47.26
C HIS A 168 14.22 -21.85 46.17
N MET A 169 15.36 -21.20 46.40
CA MET A 169 16.00 -20.37 45.37
C MET A 169 16.38 -21.18 44.12
N ALA A 170 16.87 -22.40 44.29
CA ALA A 170 17.19 -23.30 43.17
C ALA A 170 15.92 -23.72 42.41
N THR A 171 14.82 -24.02 43.12
CA THR A 171 13.52 -24.31 42.51
C THR A 171 12.99 -23.12 41.69
N VAL A 172 13.13 -21.89 42.20
CA VAL A 172 12.77 -20.66 41.45
C VAL A 172 13.67 -20.48 40.22
N MET A 173 14.97 -20.78 40.31
CA MET A 173 15.89 -20.74 39.15
C MET A 173 15.54 -21.79 38.09
N ARG A 174 15.10 -22.99 38.52
CA ARG A 174 14.60 -24.05 37.62
C ARG A 174 13.42 -23.53 36.82
N ARG A 175 12.40 -23.02 37.51
CA ARG A 175 11.20 -22.42 36.89
C ARG A 175 11.54 -21.28 35.94
N HIS A 176 12.45 -20.38 36.30
CA HIS A 176 12.84 -19.30 35.40
C HIS A 176 13.44 -19.83 34.09
N SER A 177 14.24 -20.90 34.17
CA SER A 177 14.82 -21.55 32.99
C SER A 177 13.74 -22.23 32.13
N GLU A 178 12.76 -22.87 32.76
CA GLU A 178 11.59 -23.47 32.07
C GLU A 178 10.74 -22.39 31.37
N ASN A 179 10.46 -21.27 32.04
CA ASN A 179 9.76 -20.13 31.44
C ASN A 179 10.52 -19.56 30.23
N MET A 180 11.86 -19.47 30.30
CA MET A 180 12.68 -19.02 29.17
C MET A 180 12.60 -19.98 27.97
N LEU A 181 12.40 -21.28 28.21
CA LEU A 181 12.18 -22.26 27.13
C LEU A 181 10.83 -22.08 26.46
N VAL A 182 9.77 -21.86 27.24
CA VAL A 182 8.44 -21.53 26.73
C VAL A 182 8.48 -20.24 25.89
N LEU A 183 9.14 -19.19 26.40
CA LEU A 183 9.31 -17.92 25.68
C LEU A 183 10.13 -18.07 24.39
N ALA A 184 11.09 -18.99 24.36
CA ALA A 184 11.86 -19.32 23.15
C ALA A 184 11.11 -20.24 22.18
N GLY A 185 9.87 -20.63 22.50
CA GLY A 185 9.03 -21.50 21.68
C GLY A 185 9.40 -22.99 21.74
N ALA A 186 10.18 -23.40 22.75
CA ALA A 186 10.48 -24.81 22.99
C ALA A 186 9.42 -25.41 23.93
N GLU A 187 8.62 -26.35 23.42
CA GLU A 187 7.71 -27.12 24.26
C GLU A 187 8.52 -27.93 25.29
N HIS A 188 8.33 -27.62 26.58
CA HIS A 188 8.85 -28.41 27.70
C HIS A 188 7.69 -29.14 28.38
N GLY A 189 7.19 -30.19 27.73
CA GLY A 189 6.15 -31.04 28.30
C GLY A 189 6.75 -32.10 29.22
N HIS A 190 6.97 -31.77 30.50
CA HIS A 190 7.18 -32.79 31.53
C HIS A 190 5.85 -33.07 32.22
N GLY A 191 4.99 -33.83 31.55
CA GLY A 191 3.72 -34.26 32.15
C GLY A 191 3.95 -35.41 33.14
N HIS A 192 3.51 -35.25 34.38
CA HIS A 192 3.43 -36.37 35.32
C HIS A 192 2.39 -37.40 34.82
N ALA A 193 2.75 -38.69 34.81
CA ALA A 193 1.91 -39.72 34.20
C ALA A 193 0.67 -40.12 35.03
N GLY A 194 0.62 -39.76 36.32
CA GLY A 194 -0.45 -40.14 37.25
C GLY A 194 -1.21 -38.95 37.84
N PRO A 195 -2.42 -39.14 38.40
CA PRO A 195 -3.14 -38.08 39.11
C PRO A 195 -2.32 -37.52 40.28
N ILE A 196 -2.35 -36.20 40.45
CA ILE A 196 -1.64 -35.48 41.51
C ILE A 196 -2.67 -34.81 42.44
N PRO A 197 -2.55 -34.94 43.77
CA PRO A 197 -3.44 -34.26 44.70
C PRO A 197 -3.40 -32.73 44.51
N LEU A 198 -4.57 -32.08 44.57
CA LEU A 198 -4.67 -30.62 44.43
C LEU A 198 -3.83 -29.87 45.48
N VAL A 199 -3.70 -30.43 46.68
CA VAL A 199 -2.86 -29.86 47.73
C VAL A 199 -1.38 -29.85 47.36
N ASP A 200 -0.91 -30.85 46.63
CA ASP A 200 0.48 -30.93 46.19
C ASP A 200 0.74 -29.95 45.06
N VAL A 201 -0.21 -29.79 44.13
CA VAL A 201 -0.17 -28.74 43.10
C VAL A 201 -0.14 -27.34 43.73
N ALA A 202 -0.99 -27.09 44.74
CA ALA A 202 -1.01 -25.80 45.44
C ALA A 202 0.28 -25.56 46.24
N ARG A 203 0.87 -26.60 46.84
CA ARG A 203 2.17 -26.50 47.52
C ARG A 203 3.31 -26.22 46.55
N ALA A 204 3.31 -26.90 45.40
CA ALA A 204 4.25 -26.63 44.31
C ALA A 204 4.13 -25.16 43.88
N ALA A 205 2.90 -24.66 43.65
CA ALA A 205 2.67 -23.27 43.27
C ALA A 205 3.21 -22.28 44.32
N VAL A 206 2.99 -22.53 45.61
CA VAL A 206 3.54 -21.68 46.67
C VAL A 206 5.08 -21.73 46.71
N SER A 207 5.66 -22.92 46.52
CA SER A 207 7.11 -23.10 46.46
C SER A 207 7.78 -22.43 45.25
N GLU A 208 6.98 -22.00 44.27
CA GLU A 208 7.45 -21.28 43.09
C GLU A 208 7.40 -19.74 43.25
N ILE A 209 6.87 -19.23 44.37
CA ILE A 209 6.74 -17.79 44.65
C ILE A 209 7.95 -17.29 45.45
N GLU A 210 8.66 -16.27 44.95
CA GLU A 210 9.88 -15.71 45.58
C GLU A 210 9.70 -15.33 47.06
N ARG A 211 8.50 -14.87 47.43
CA ARG A 211 8.14 -14.57 48.83
C ARG A 211 7.10 -15.56 49.37
N TYR A 212 7.37 -16.86 49.21
CA TYR A 212 6.47 -17.96 49.61
C TYR A 212 5.93 -17.83 51.04
N GLU A 213 6.73 -17.30 51.97
CA GLU A 213 6.36 -17.07 53.37
C GLU A 213 5.12 -16.16 53.53
N ARG A 214 4.79 -15.37 52.51
CA ARG A 214 3.61 -14.48 52.52
C ARG A 214 2.32 -15.17 52.08
N VAL A 215 2.39 -16.43 51.65
CA VAL A 215 1.26 -17.16 51.06
C VAL A 215 0.85 -18.29 52.01
N THR A 216 -0.45 -18.46 52.21
CA THR A 216 -1.00 -19.49 53.08
C THR A 216 -2.11 -20.23 52.36
N ILE A 217 -1.98 -21.56 52.25
CA ILE A 217 -3.01 -22.42 51.67
C ILE A 217 -4.11 -22.62 52.72
N GLN A 218 -5.33 -22.21 52.39
CA GLN A 218 -6.53 -22.40 53.22
C GLN A 218 -7.17 -23.77 52.94
N SER A 219 -8.41 -23.98 53.39
CA SER A 219 -9.11 -25.25 53.16
C SER A 219 -9.29 -25.54 51.66
N LEU A 220 -8.78 -26.70 51.23
CA LEU A 220 -8.99 -27.27 49.90
C LEU A 220 -10.01 -28.42 49.97
N PRO A 221 -10.78 -28.70 48.90
CA PRO A 221 -11.66 -29.85 48.86
C PRO A 221 -10.91 -31.16 49.11
N PRO A 222 -11.38 -32.03 50.02
CA PRO A 222 -10.70 -33.28 50.32
C PRO A 222 -10.73 -34.21 49.10
N HIS A 223 -9.61 -34.91 48.87
CA HIS A 223 -9.42 -35.86 47.77
C HIS A 223 -9.55 -35.28 46.35
N ALA A 224 -9.48 -33.95 46.19
CA ALA A 224 -9.38 -33.35 44.86
C ALA A 224 -8.06 -33.78 44.18
N GLN A 225 -8.17 -34.24 42.94
CA GLN A 225 -7.06 -34.72 42.12
C GLN A 225 -7.01 -33.91 40.83
N ILE A 226 -5.80 -33.62 40.38
CA ILE A 226 -5.48 -32.98 39.12
C ILE A 226 -4.89 -34.04 38.18
N ALA A 227 -5.24 -33.99 36.90
CA ALA A 227 -4.61 -34.84 35.90
C ALA A 227 -3.11 -34.50 35.82
N GLY A 228 -2.22 -35.50 35.95
CA GLY A 228 -0.79 -35.25 36.10
C GLY A 228 -0.15 -34.44 34.98
N PHE A 229 -0.64 -34.57 33.74
CA PHE A 229 -0.16 -33.77 32.61
C PHE A 229 -0.45 -32.26 32.75
N ALA A 230 -1.44 -31.89 33.57
CA ALA A 230 -1.84 -30.50 33.79
C ALA A 230 -1.36 -29.95 35.14
N ALA A 231 -0.70 -30.78 35.97
CA ALA A 231 -0.31 -30.40 37.32
C ALA A 231 0.72 -29.26 37.31
N ASP A 232 1.77 -29.39 36.48
CA ASP A 232 2.84 -28.40 36.37
C ASP A 232 2.30 -27.08 35.79
N ASP A 233 1.51 -27.14 34.72
CA ASP A 233 0.85 -25.96 34.13
C ASP A 233 -0.05 -25.23 35.13
N LEU A 234 -0.82 -25.96 35.93
CA LEU A 234 -1.67 -25.39 36.97
C LEU A 234 -0.84 -24.83 38.14
N SER A 235 0.24 -25.48 38.53
CA SER A 235 1.18 -24.98 39.53
C SER A 235 1.73 -23.61 39.10
N HIS A 236 2.23 -23.54 37.87
CA HIS A 236 2.77 -22.31 37.28
C HIS A 236 1.72 -21.20 37.19
N LEU A 237 0.50 -21.52 36.72
CA LEU A 237 -0.60 -20.55 36.64
C LEU A 237 -1.02 -20.01 38.01
N LEU A 238 -0.94 -20.82 39.05
CA LEU A 238 -1.28 -20.41 40.42
C LEU A 238 -0.16 -19.59 41.08
N ALA A 239 1.08 -19.79 40.64
CA ALA A 239 2.26 -19.12 41.17
C ALA A 239 2.58 -17.78 40.52
N GLU A 240 1.97 -17.47 39.37
CA GLU A 240 2.05 -16.19 38.64
C GLU A 240 0.99 -15.18 39.14
#